data_AF-A0A251VJJ8-F1
#
_entry.id   AF-A0A251VJJ8-F1
#
_cell.length_a   1.000
_cell.length_b   1.000
_cell.length_c   1.000
_cell.angle_alpha   90.00
_cell.angle_beta   90.00
_cell.angle_gamma   90.00
#
_symmetry.space_group_name_H-M   'P 1'
#
loop_
_entity.id
_entity.type
_entity.pdbx_description
1 polymer ?
#
loop_
_entity_poly.entity_id
_entity_poly.type
_entity_poly.pdbx_seq_one_letter_code
_entity_poly.pdbx_strand_id
1 'polypeptide(L)'
;MITLSHANRLPVTIQYPYEKLITSERFRGRIHFEFDKCIACEVCVRVCPIDLPVVDWKLETDIRKKRLLNYSIDFGICIFCGNCVEYCPTNCLSMTEDMNFLLMIVTN
;
A
#
# COMPACT_ATOMS: atom_id res chain seq x y z
N MET A 1 -40.90 -16.29 -21.26
CA MET A 1 -40.36 -15.09 -20.58
C MET A 1 -38.98 -15.41 -20.04
N ILE A 2 -37.92 -14.81 -20.60
CA ILE A 2 -36.53 -15.04 -20.19
C ILE A 2 -36.24 -14.62 -18.75
N THR A 3 -36.90 -13.57 -18.26
CA THR A 3 -36.75 -13.02 -16.90
C THR A 3 -37.11 -14.02 -15.81
N LEU A 4 -38.17 -14.82 -16.00
CA LEU A 4 -38.59 -15.84 -15.04
C LEU A 4 -37.56 -16.96 -14.89
N SER A 5 -36.78 -17.26 -15.95
CA SER A 5 -35.71 -18.27 -15.88
C SER A 5 -34.56 -17.87 -14.94
N HIS A 6 -34.39 -16.56 -14.66
CA HIS A 6 -33.37 -16.08 -13.73
C HIS A 6 -33.79 -16.22 -12.27
N ALA A 7 -35.09 -16.32 -11.97
CA ALA A 7 -35.58 -16.49 -10.59
C ALA A 7 -35.26 -17.86 -9.99
N ASN A 8 -35.06 -18.88 -10.83
CA ASN A 8 -34.69 -20.24 -10.40
C ASN A 8 -33.16 -20.43 -10.22
N ARG A 9 -32.35 -19.39 -10.40
CA ARG A 9 -30.90 -19.47 -10.20
C ARG A 9 -30.55 -18.99 -8.78
N LEU A 10 -29.56 -19.62 -8.16
CA LEU A 10 -29.04 -19.16 -6.88
C LEU A 10 -28.37 -17.78 -7.06
N PRO A 11 -28.48 -16.88 -6.06
CA PRO A 11 -27.85 -15.58 -6.12
C PRO A 11 -26.33 -15.73 -6.05
N VAL A 12 -25.61 -15.02 -6.92
CA VAL A 12 -24.13 -14.97 -6.96
C VAL A 12 -23.57 -13.98 -5.92
N THR A 13 -24.44 -13.23 -5.24
CA THR A 13 -24.08 -12.18 -4.29
C THR A 13 -23.42 -12.72 -3.03
N ILE A 14 -22.44 -11.98 -2.51
CA ILE A 14 -21.75 -12.27 -1.24
C ILE A 14 -22.24 -11.28 -0.18
N GLN A 15 -22.53 -11.78 1.03
CA GLN A 15 -23.13 -10.98 2.09
C GLN A 15 -22.08 -10.15 2.87
N TYR A 16 -21.65 -9.02 2.31
CA TYR A 16 -20.81 -8.07 3.03
C TYR A 16 -21.60 -7.37 4.15
N PRO A 17 -21.06 -7.19 5.37
CA PRO A 17 -19.68 -7.42 5.83
C PRO A 17 -19.42 -8.79 6.48
N TYR A 18 -20.41 -9.67 6.56
CA TYR A 18 -20.32 -10.96 7.28
C TYR A 18 -19.47 -11.98 6.52
N GLU A 19 -19.57 -12.00 5.19
CA GLU A 19 -18.78 -12.84 4.30
C GLU A 19 -17.88 -11.95 3.45
N LYS A 20 -16.56 -12.22 3.46
CA LYS A 20 -15.56 -11.52 2.65
C LYS A 20 -15.09 -12.41 1.51
N LEU A 21 -14.84 -11.78 0.36
CA LEU A 21 -14.16 -12.41 -0.76
C LEU A 21 -12.72 -12.75 -0.38
N ILE A 22 -12.27 -13.95 -0.76
CA ILE A 22 -10.86 -14.33 -0.67
C ILE A 22 -10.12 -13.53 -1.74
N THR A 23 -9.19 -12.69 -1.31
CA THR A 23 -8.31 -11.91 -2.20
C THR A 23 -7.23 -12.81 -2.81
N SER A 24 -6.71 -12.42 -3.97
CA SER A 24 -5.58 -13.13 -4.57
C SER A 24 -4.29 -12.82 -3.82
N GLU A 25 -3.30 -13.71 -3.88
CA GLU A 25 -1.98 -13.52 -3.26
C GLU A 25 -1.24 -12.27 -3.75
N ARG A 26 -1.61 -11.73 -4.91
CA ARG A 26 -1.03 -10.52 -5.52
C ARG A 26 -1.94 -9.30 -5.39
N PHE A 27 -2.87 -9.33 -4.44
CA PHE A 27 -3.84 -8.28 -4.28
C PHE A 27 -3.19 -6.92 -3.89
N ARG A 28 -3.67 -5.88 -4.58
CA ARG A 28 -3.35 -4.44 -4.52
C ARG A 28 -3.85 -3.68 -3.29
N GLY A 29 -3.59 -4.11 -2.05
CA GLY A 29 -4.20 -3.47 -0.87
C GLY A 29 -3.39 -2.34 -0.23
N ARG A 30 -3.57 -2.16 1.08
CA ARG A 30 -2.83 -1.16 1.86
C ARG A 30 -1.33 -1.42 1.81
N ILE A 31 -0.55 -0.34 1.72
CA ILE A 31 0.91 -0.41 1.78
C ILE A 31 1.33 -0.52 3.25
N HIS A 32 2.06 -1.57 3.60
CA HIS A 32 2.75 -1.73 4.86
C HIS A 32 4.20 -1.25 4.73
N PHE A 33 4.66 -0.49 5.73
CA PHE A 33 5.99 0.12 5.76
C PHE A 33 6.73 -0.28 7.03
N GLU A 34 7.95 -0.77 6.86
CA GLU A 34 8.87 -1.08 7.96
C GLU A 34 9.95 0.00 8.10
N PHE A 35 9.92 0.71 9.23
CA PHE A 35 10.81 1.84 9.50
C PHE A 35 12.29 1.40 9.54
N ASP A 36 12.60 0.28 10.21
CA ASP A 36 13.96 -0.19 10.45
C ASP A 36 14.71 -0.60 9.18
N LYS A 37 13.99 -0.99 8.12
CA LYS A 37 14.55 -1.42 6.84
C LYS A 37 14.77 -0.28 5.85
N CYS A 38 14.25 0.92 6.13
CA CYS A 38 14.33 2.04 5.20
C CYS A 38 15.70 2.75 5.29
N ILE A 39 16.32 2.98 4.13
CA ILE A 39 17.62 3.66 4.02
C ILE A 39 17.53 5.10 3.47
N ALA A 40 16.32 5.67 3.39
CA ALA A 40 16.06 7.00 2.83
C ALA A 40 16.69 7.21 1.44
N CYS A 41 16.45 6.25 0.52
CA CYS A 41 16.95 6.28 -0.86
C CYS A 41 16.09 7.13 -1.82
N GLU A 42 14.88 7.52 -1.41
CA GLU A 42 13.92 8.33 -2.19
C GLU A 42 13.54 7.71 -3.56
N VAL A 43 13.79 6.42 -3.75
CA VAL A 43 13.39 5.71 -4.98
C VAL A 43 11.86 5.65 -5.07
N CYS A 44 11.19 5.43 -3.93
CA CYS A 44 9.73 5.37 -3.85
C CYS A 44 9.03 6.66 -4.32
N VAL A 45 9.65 7.83 -4.11
CA VAL A 45 9.15 9.12 -4.61
C VAL A 45 9.30 9.17 -6.12
N ARG A 46 10.52 8.92 -6.62
CA ARG A 46 10.86 9.01 -8.05
C ARG A 46 10.10 8.06 -8.97
N VAL A 47 9.70 6.88 -8.46
CA VAL A 47 8.91 5.90 -9.24
C VAL A 47 7.40 6.10 -9.08
N CYS A 48 6.98 6.98 -8.17
CA CYS A 48 5.57 7.29 -7.98
C CYS A 48 5.10 8.18 -9.15
N PRO A 49 3.99 7.85 -9.82
CA PRO A 49 3.50 8.66 -10.94
C PRO A 49 3.03 10.07 -10.54
N ILE A 50 2.87 10.31 -9.24
CA ILE A 50 2.34 11.56 -8.65
C ILE A 50 3.24 12.10 -7.52
N ASP A 51 4.47 11.57 -7.37
CA ASP A 51 5.45 11.99 -6.35
C ASP A 51 4.87 12.08 -4.91
N LEU A 52 4.06 11.08 -4.54
CA LEU A 52 3.25 11.11 -3.33
C LEU A 52 3.97 10.84 -1.99
N PRO A 53 4.83 9.79 -1.86
CA PRO A 53 5.41 9.48 -0.56
C PRO A 53 6.33 10.60 -0.08
N VAL A 54 6.10 11.08 1.14
CA VAL A 54 6.95 12.10 1.77
C VAL A 54 7.99 11.39 2.63
N VAL A 55 9.26 11.70 2.37
CA VAL A 55 10.41 11.06 3.02
C VAL A 55 11.30 12.14 3.64
N ASP A 56 11.25 12.28 4.96
CA ASP A 56 12.11 13.20 5.68
C ASP A 56 13.30 12.44 6.26
N TRP A 57 14.52 12.92 5.99
CA TRP A 57 15.74 12.30 6.49
C TRP A 57 16.79 13.34 6.88
N LYS A 58 17.67 12.95 7.80
CA LYS A 58 18.82 13.74 8.23
C LYS A 58 20.11 13.00 7.91
N LEU A 59 21.10 13.72 7.41
CA LEU A 59 22.45 13.17 7.24
C LEU A 59 23.18 13.21 8.58
N GLU A 60 23.58 12.04 9.08
CA GLU A 60 24.53 11.97 10.19
C GLU A 60 25.94 12.08 9.63
N THR A 61 26.59 13.21 9.89
CA THR A 61 27.92 13.55 9.38
C THR A 61 29.00 12.59 9.86
N ASP A 62 28.84 12.05 11.08
CA ASP A 62 29.85 11.20 11.72
C ASP A 62 29.97 9.82 11.07
N ILE A 63 28.84 9.27 10.63
CA ILE A 63 28.75 7.91 10.05
C ILE A 63 28.52 7.97 8.52
N ARG A 64 28.33 9.18 7.95
CA ARG A 64 27.94 9.42 6.56
C ARG A 64 26.71 8.60 6.14
N LYS A 65 25.78 8.37 7.08
CA LYS A 65 24.55 7.60 6.87
C LYS A 65 23.34 8.52 6.92
N LYS A 66 22.37 8.29 6.04
CA LYS A 66 21.06 8.94 6.11
C LYS A 66 20.22 8.24 7.17
N ARG A 67 19.71 8.98 8.14
CA ARG A 67 18.72 8.52 9.11
C ARG A 67 17.35 9.03 8.68
N LEU A 68 16.40 8.12 8.52
CA LEU A 68 15.00 8.46 8.28
C LEU A 68 14.42 9.11 9.55
N LEU A 69 13.68 10.19 9.40
CA LEU A 69 12.97 10.88 10.48
C LEU A 69 11.47 10.56 10.42
N ASN A 70 10.88 10.73 9.24
CA ASN A 70 9.45 10.59 9.04
C ASN A 70 9.17 10.02 7.65
N TYR A 71 8.14 9.19 7.56
CA TYR A 71 7.65 8.63 6.31
C TYR A 71 6.12 8.66 6.31
N SER A 72 5.53 9.31 5.31
CA SER A 72 4.08 9.38 5.16
C SER A 72 3.65 9.12 3.72
N ILE A 73 2.51 8.44 3.58
CA ILE A 73 1.80 8.25 2.31
C ILE A 73 0.34 8.62 2.55
N ASP A 74 -0.21 9.48 1.69
CA ASP A 74 -1.64 9.75 1.69
C ASP A 74 -2.40 8.71 0.84
N PHE A 75 -3.10 7.79 1.49
CA PHE A 75 -3.91 6.79 0.80
C PHE A 75 -5.14 7.36 0.08
N GLY A 76 -5.55 8.60 0.36
CA GLY A 76 -6.60 9.27 -0.38
C GLY A 76 -6.19 9.66 -1.80
N ILE A 77 -4.89 9.83 -2.05
CA ILE A 77 -4.33 10.19 -3.35
C ILE A 77 -3.64 8.98 -4.01
N CYS A 78 -3.18 8.01 -3.20
CA CYS A 78 -2.49 6.82 -3.71
C CYS A 78 -3.39 6.00 -4.64
N ILE A 79 -2.87 5.65 -5.83
CA ILE A 79 -3.58 4.82 -6.81
C ILE A 79 -3.28 3.32 -6.68
N PHE A 80 -2.57 2.90 -5.63
CA PHE A 80 -2.20 1.50 -5.37
C PHE A 80 -1.51 0.78 -6.55
N CYS A 81 -0.66 1.51 -7.29
CA CYS A 81 0.02 0.99 -8.47
C CYS A 81 1.09 -0.09 -8.17
N GLY A 82 1.67 -0.11 -6.98
CA GLY A 82 2.69 -1.10 -6.58
C GLY A 82 4.14 -0.76 -6.94
N ASN A 83 4.39 0.32 -7.69
CA ASN A 83 5.75 0.68 -8.12
C ASN A 83 6.70 0.87 -6.93
N CYS A 84 6.24 1.52 -5.85
CA CYS A 84 7.06 1.77 -4.68
C CYS A 84 7.52 0.49 -3.97
N VAL A 85 6.75 -0.60 -4.04
CA VAL A 85 7.10 -1.91 -3.49
C VAL A 85 8.08 -2.63 -4.42
N GLU A 86 7.84 -2.60 -5.72
CA GLU A 86 8.64 -3.31 -6.72
C GLU A 86 10.07 -2.76 -6.85
N TYR A 87 10.23 -1.43 -6.81
CA TYR A 87 11.54 -0.79 -6.95
C TYR A 87 12.26 -0.58 -5.61
N CYS A 88 11.71 -1.06 -4.49
CA CYS A 88 12.34 -0.91 -3.19
C CYS A 88 13.55 -1.86 -3.08
N PRO A 89 14.79 -1.34 -2.91
CA PRO A 89 15.98 -2.21 -2.83
C PRO A 89 16.05 -3.03 -1.53
N THR A 90 15.40 -2.56 -0.46
CA THR A 90 15.44 -3.21 0.87
C THR A 90 14.16 -3.95 1.22
N ASN A 91 13.17 -3.97 0.31
CA ASN A 91 11.84 -4.52 0.57
C ASN A 91 11.23 -3.99 1.89
N CYS A 92 11.42 -2.69 2.19
CA CYS A 92 10.80 -2.06 3.37
C CYS A 92 9.30 -1.77 3.18
N LEU A 93 8.83 -1.81 1.93
CA LEU A 93 7.45 -1.60 1.54
C LEU A 93 6.86 -2.93 1.08
N SER A 94 5.63 -3.23 1.47
CA SER A 94 4.89 -4.43 1.06
C SER A 94 3.41 -4.10 0.86
N MET A 95 2.74 -4.88 0.02
CA MET A 95 1.28 -4.80 -0.15
C MET A 95 0.61 -5.78 0.81
N THR A 96 -0.39 -5.33 1.55
CA THR A 96 -1.24 -6.20 2.36
C THR A 96 -2.55 -6.50 1.65
N GLU A 97 -3.27 -7.50 2.14
CA GLU A 97 -4.59 -7.87 1.62
C GLU A 97 -5.71 -6.97 2.16
N ASP A 98 -5.37 -6.03 3.04
CA ASP A 98 -6.33 -5.16 3.70
C ASP A 98 -6.86 -4.10 2.73
N MET A 99 -8.17 -4.17 2.49
CA MET A 99 -8.94 -3.18 1.74
C MET A 99 -9.36 -1.97 2.59
N ASN A 100 -9.12 -2.02 3.90
CA ASN A 100 -9.58 -0.99 4.83
C ASN A 100 -8.56 0.15 4.90
N PHE A 101 -8.92 1.27 4.28
CA PHE A 101 -8.09 2.47 4.21
C PHE A 101 -8.28 3.32 5.46
N LEU A 102 -7.43 3.12 6.46
CA LEU A 102 -7.15 4.17 7.44
C LEU A 102 -5.71 4.66 7.22
N LEU A 103 -5.55 5.99 7.21
CA LEU A 103 -4.29 6.71 7.05
C LEU A 103 -3.15 6.03 7.81
N MET A 104 -1.99 5.90 7.16
CA MET A 104 -0.77 5.45 7.82
C MET A 104 0.22 6.61 7.86
N ILE A 105 0.24 7.30 8.99
CA ILE A 105 1.33 8.19 9.39
C ILE A 105 2.30 7.32 10.19
N VAL A 106 3.49 7.04 9.65
CA VAL A 106 4.55 6.35 10.39
C VAL A 106 5.58 7.39 10.81
N THR A 107 5.33 7.99 11.98
CA THR A 107 6.32 8.81 12.68
C THR A 107 7.21 7.89 13.54
N ASN A 108 8.50 8.22 13.62
CA ASN A 108 9.39 7.64 14.64
C ASN A 108 8.93 8.03 16.05
#